data_AF-A0A7V2FYJ2-F1
#
_entry.id   AF-A0A7V2FYJ2-F1
#
_cell.length_a   1.000
_cell.length_b   1.000
_cell.length_c   1.000
_cell.angle_alpha   90.00
_cell.angle_beta   90.00
_cell.angle_gamma   90.00
#
_symmetry.space_group_name_H-M   'P 1'
#
loop_
_entity.id
_entity.type
_entity.pdbx_description
1 polymer ?
#
loop_
_entity_poly.entity_id
_entity_poly.type
_entity_poly.pdbx_seq_one_letter_code
_entity_poly.pdbx_strand_id
1 'polypeptide(L)'
;MKVEVMHDAFEKNRAVADQTRALLNGHGVRAFNLMGAPGCGKTALLEAVLPELLKRHGCAVLEGDPATTLDAERIAAVGVPVMQLVTDGCCHLEPNFVRNALQRLDLSGVRLLFIENVGNLVCPANFDIGEHHRLVVLSVTEGTDKAAKYPGMFSTADAVVISKTDLLPYCDFDPAAATRFIRRANQRAAVLEVSARTRRGMGALVEWIEGQLAPPPGQGPAPASAGR
;
A
#
# COMPACT_ATOMS: atom_id res chain seq x y z
N MET A 1 29.72 21.30 -20.52
CA MET A 1 28.65 20.43 -21.03
C MET A 1 27.57 20.36 -19.96
N LYS A 2 26.41 21.00 -20.17
CA LYS A 2 25.29 20.93 -19.21
C LYS A 2 24.55 19.63 -19.48
N VAL A 3 24.51 18.74 -18.49
CA VAL A 3 23.66 17.56 -18.51
C VAL A 3 22.22 18.05 -18.35
N GLU A 4 21.38 17.82 -19.35
CA GLU A 4 19.93 18.04 -19.23
C GLU A 4 19.35 16.95 -18.32
N VAL A 5 18.75 17.38 -17.21
CA VAL A 5 17.96 16.49 -16.36
C VAL A 5 16.54 16.50 -16.90
N MET A 6 16.03 15.34 -17.31
CA MET A 6 14.73 15.20 -17.96
C MET A 6 13.59 15.31 -16.93
N HIS A 7 13.06 16.51 -16.73
CA HIS A 7 11.96 16.79 -15.78
C HIS A 7 10.57 16.35 -16.29
N ASP A 8 10.40 16.26 -17.62
CA ASP A 8 9.09 16.06 -18.28
C ASP A 8 8.43 14.68 -17.99
N ALA A 9 9.23 13.62 -17.82
CA ALA A 9 8.70 12.29 -17.52
C ALA A 9 8.03 12.21 -16.13
N PHE A 10 8.58 12.91 -15.12
CA PHE A 10 8.02 12.92 -13.77
C PHE A 10 6.72 13.75 -13.67
N GLU A 11 6.63 14.83 -14.44
CA GLU A 11 5.42 15.67 -14.50
C GLU A 11 4.25 14.93 -15.16
N LYS A 12 4.51 14.21 -16.26
CA LYS A 12 3.51 13.34 -16.90
C LYS A 12 3.00 12.26 -15.96
N ASN A 13 3.89 11.61 -15.20
CA ASN A 13 3.50 10.62 -14.20
C ASN A 13 2.61 11.21 -13.11
N ARG A 14 2.90 12.43 -12.65
CA ARG A 14 2.08 13.14 -11.65
C ARG A 14 0.67 13.42 -12.17
N ALA A 15 0.52 13.90 -13.40
CA ALA A 15 -0.79 14.16 -13.98
C ALA A 15 -1.65 12.89 -14.06
N VAL A 16 -1.05 11.74 -14.40
CA VAL A 16 -1.75 10.45 -14.42
C VAL A 16 -2.12 9.98 -13.01
N ALA A 17 -1.24 10.18 -12.03
CA ALA A 17 -1.53 9.88 -10.63
C ALA A 17 -2.72 10.70 -10.11
N ASP A 18 -2.75 12.00 -10.41
CA ASP A 18 -3.84 12.89 -10.00
C ASP A 18 -5.18 12.51 -10.65
N GLN A 19 -5.17 12.13 -11.92
CA GLN A 19 -6.36 11.58 -12.61
C GLN A 19 -6.84 10.28 -11.97
N THR A 20 -5.90 9.39 -11.62
CA THR A 20 -6.19 8.11 -10.97
C THR A 20 -6.84 8.34 -9.61
N ARG A 21 -6.27 9.25 -8.81
CA ARG A 21 -6.82 9.63 -7.50
C ARG A 21 -8.19 10.28 -7.64
N ALA A 22 -8.40 11.13 -8.65
CA ALA A 22 -9.70 11.74 -8.92
C ALA A 22 -10.77 10.70 -9.30
N LEU A 23 -10.41 9.69 -10.12
CA LEU A 23 -11.29 8.57 -10.45
C LEU A 23 -11.73 7.79 -9.20
N LEU A 24 -10.76 7.45 -8.34
CA LEU A 24 -11.04 6.74 -7.09
C LEU A 24 -11.92 7.56 -6.14
N ASN A 25 -11.63 8.86 -6.00
CA ASN A 25 -12.45 9.79 -5.21
C ASN A 25 -13.89 9.89 -5.75
N GLY A 26 -14.07 9.93 -7.07
CA GLY A 26 -15.39 9.94 -7.71
C GLY A 26 -16.24 8.71 -7.39
N HIS A 27 -15.60 7.58 -7.10
CA HIS A 27 -16.26 6.34 -6.67
C HIS A 27 -16.32 6.17 -5.15
N GLY A 28 -15.75 7.09 -4.37
CA GLY A 28 -15.63 6.95 -2.92
C GLY A 28 -14.72 5.80 -2.49
N VAL A 29 -13.76 5.40 -3.34
CA VAL A 29 -12.82 4.30 -3.11
C VAL A 29 -11.55 4.83 -2.47
N ARG A 30 -11.13 4.20 -1.36
CA ARG A 30 -9.83 4.48 -0.73
C ARG A 30 -8.80 3.44 -1.18
N ALA A 31 -7.69 3.93 -1.73
CA ALA A 31 -6.64 3.08 -2.30
C ALA A 31 -5.37 3.04 -1.44
N PHE A 32 -4.85 1.84 -1.21
CA PHE A 32 -3.67 1.56 -0.40
C PHE A 32 -2.61 0.84 -1.24
N ASN A 33 -1.44 1.45 -1.38
CA ASN A 33 -0.29 0.89 -2.09
C ASN A 33 0.62 0.14 -1.11
N LEU A 34 0.68 -1.19 -1.22
CA LEU A 34 1.52 -2.06 -0.42
C LEU A 34 2.87 -2.26 -1.12
N MET A 35 3.91 -1.67 -0.55
CA MET A 35 5.28 -1.74 -1.03
C MET A 35 6.15 -2.49 -0.02
N GLY A 36 7.30 -3.01 -0.46
CA GLY A 36 8.21 -3.75 0.40
C GLY A 36 9.19 -4.59 -0.41
N ALA A 37 10.14 -5.26 0.23
CA ALA A 37 11.06 -6.16 -0.45
C ALA A 37 10.34 -7.43 -0.96
N PRO A 38 10.91 -8.15 -1.95
CA PRO A 38 10.44 -9.49 -2.29
C PRO A 38 10.36 -10.39 -1.05
N GLY A 39 9.24 -11.09 -0.89
CA GLY A 39 9.05 -12.02 0.23
C GLY A 39 8.85 -11.36 1.60
N CYS A 40 8.67 -10.04 1.71
CA CYS A 40 8.37 -9.40 3.01
C CYS A 40 6.97 -9.75 3.55
N GLY A 41 6.11 -10.36 2.73
CA GLY A 41 4.82 -10.91 3.14
C GLY A 41 3.61 -10.03 2.83
N LYS A 42 3.64 -9.23 1.75
CA LYS A 42 2.53 -8.37 1.32
C LYS A 42 1.27 -9.18 1.00
N THR A 43 1.39 -10.23 0.18
CA THR A 43 0.29 -11.15 -0.14
C THR A 43 -0.28 -11.83 1.10
N ALA A 44 0.59 -12.33 1.98
CA ALA A 44 0.17 -12.96 3.24
C ALA A 44 -0.54 -11.98 4.18
N LEU A 45 -0.15 -10.71 4.15
CA LEU A 45 -0.83 -9.64 4.88
C LEU A 45 -2.24 -9.42 4.31
N LEU A 46 -2.38 -9.34 2.99
CA LEU A 46 -3.67 -9.20 2.32
C LEU A 46 -4.60 -10.39 2.60
N GLU A 47 -4.10 -11.62 2.46
CA GLU A 47 -4.85 -12.85 2.82
C GLU A 47 -5.34 -12.83 4.27
N ALA A 48 -4.61 -12.16 5.17
CA ALA A 48 -4.98 -12.06 6.56
C ALA A 48 -5.99 -10.95 6.87
N VAL A 49 -5.89 -9.78 6.23
CA VAL A 49 -6.75 -8.61 6.52
C VAL A 49 -8.04 -8.58 5.71
N LEU A 50 -8.03 -9.04 4.46
CA LEU A 50 -9.20 -8.99 3.58
C LEU A 50 -10.43 -9.72 4.14
N PRO A 51 -10.34 -10.91 4.76
CA PRO A 51 -11.50 -11.57 5.35
C PRO A 51 -12.17 -10.75 6.46
N GLU A 52 -11.40 -9.94 7.20
CA GLU A 52 -11.93 -9.09 8.26
C GLU A 52 -12.60 -7.83 7.69
N LEU A 53 -11.99 -7.22 6.68
CA LEU A 53 -12.53 -6.02 6.01
C LEU A 53 -13.80 -6.32 5.22
N LEU A 54 -13.86 -7.47 4.55
CA LEU A 54 -15.02 -7.92 3.77
C LEU A 54 -16.31 -8.07 4.58
N LYS A 55 -16.21 -8.20 5.92
CA LYS A 55 -17.39 -8.23 6.80
C LYS A 55 -18.17 -6.91 6.78
N ARG A 56 -17.54 -5.81 6.34
CA ARG A 56 -18.09 -4.45 6.46
C ARG A 56 -17.95 -3.61 5.18
N HIS A 57 -16.98 -3.92 4.32
CA HIS A 57 -16.63 -3.09 3.16
C HIS A 57 -16.39 -3.94 1.92
N GLY A 58 -16.88 -3.48 0.76
CA GLY A 58 -16.45 -4.03 -0.52
C GLY A 58 -14.97 -3.75 -0.75
N CYS A 59 -14.22 -4.79 -1.11
CA CYS A 59 -12.77 -4.74 -1.31
C CYS A 59 -12.43 -5.23 -2.71
N ALA A 60 -11.38 -4.67 -3.31
CA ALA A 60 -10.77 -5.19 -4.54
C ALA A 60 -9.25 -5.08 -4.47
N VAL A 61 -8.54 -5.86 -5.31
CA VAL A 61 -7.08 -5.86 -5.35
C VAL A 61 -6.56 -5.70 -6.79
N LEU A 62 -5.57 -4.82 -6.97
CA LEU A 62 -4.67 -4.84 -8.12
C LEU A 62 -3.38 -5.51 -7.67
N GLU A 63 -2.95 -6.56 -8.36
CA GLU A 63 -1.70 -7.26 -8.03
C GLU A 63 -0.64 -7.01 -9.10
N GLY A 64 0.47 -6.36 -8.73
CA GLY A 64 1.64 -6.15 -9.55
C GLY A 64 2.73 -7.19 -9.32
N ASP A 65 2.83 -8.17 -10.22
CA ASP A 65 3.94 -9.13 -10.25
C ASP A 65 4.66 -9.12 -11.62
N PRO A 66 6.00 -9.31 -11.65
CA PRO A 66 6.74 -9.31 -12.91
C PRO A 66 6.43 -10.45 -13.88
N ALA A 67 5.96 -11.61 -13.40
CA ALA A 67 5.98 -12.81 -14.24
C ALA A 67 4.85 -13.82 -14.01
N THR A 68 4.20 -13.83 -12.84
CA THR A 68 3.26 -14.91 -12.48
C THR A 68 1.93 -14.38 -11.94
N THR A 69 0.92 -15.24 -11.94
CA THR A 69 -0.40 -14.97 -11.34
C THR A 69 -0.55 -15.55 -9.94
N LEU A 70 0.53 -16.08 -9.34
CA LEU A 70 0.47 -16.87 -8.11
C LEU A 70 -0.12 -16.08 -6.94
N ASP A 71 0.30 -14.82 -6.78
CA ASP A 71 -0.22 -13.98 -5.70
C ASP A 71 -1.65 -13.51 -5.97
N ALA A 72 -2.01 -13.23 -7.23
CA ALA A 72 -3.39 -12.93 -7.59
C ALA A 72 -4.35 -14.12 -7.35
N GLU A 73 -3.94 -15.34 -7.66
CA GLU A 73 -4.73 -16.56 -7.42
C GLU A 73 -4.96 -16.79 -5.93
N ARG A 74 -3.91 -16.59 -5.12
CA ARG A 74 -3.98 -16.68 -3.66
C ARG A 74 -4.94 -15.65 -3.07
N ILE A 75 -4.86 -14.40 -3.52
CA ILE A 75 -5.75 -13.32 -3.06
C ILE A 75 -7.19 -13.58 -3.54
N ALA A 76 -7.38 -14.03 -4.79
CA ALA A 76 -8.71 -14.32 -5.33
C ALA A 76 -9.43 -15.43 -4.54
N ALA A 77 -8.68 -16.41 -4.01
CA ALA A 77 -9.23 -17.47 -3.14
C ALA A 77 -9.85 -16.93 -1.83
N VAL A 78 -9.58 -15.68 -1.46
CA VAL A 78 -10.21 -14.99 -0.31
C VAL A 78 -11.61 -14.45 -0.66
N GLY A 79 -12.00 -14.47 -1.93
CA GLY A 79 -13.32 -14.02 -2.39
C GLY A 79 -13.40 -12.52 -2.73
N VAL A 80 -12.27 -11.91 -3.09
CA VAL A 80 -12.23 -10.52 -3.60
C VAL A 80 -11.99 -10.50 -5.11
N PRO A 81 -12.52 -9.50 -5.84
CA PRO A 81 -12.08 -9.20 -7.19
C PRO A 81 -10.58 -8.88 -7.21
N VAL A 82 -9.84 -9.55 -8.09
CA VAL A 82 -8.40 -9.33 -8.28
C VAL A 82 -8.12 -9.07 -9.77
N MET A 83 -7.31 -8.06 -10.05
CA MET A 83 -6.78 -7.81 -11.39
C MET A 83 -5.25 -7.86 -11.36
N GLN A 84 -4.69 -8.80 -12.11
CA GLN A 84 -3.24 -8.91 -12.31
C GLN A 84 -2.74 -7.79 -13.23
N LEU A 85 -1.66 -7.14 -12.81
CA LEU A 85 -0.86 -6.19 -13.56
C LEU A 85 0.50 -6.83 -13.84
N VAL A 86 0.64 -7.47 -15.01
CA VAL A 86 1.91 -8.03 -15.43
C VAL A 86 2.83 -6.88 -15.82
N THR A 87 3.98 -6.76 -15.14
CA THR A 87 4.90 -5.63 -15.36
C THR A 87 5.97 -5.90 -16.42
N ASP A 88 5.95 -7.09 -17.05
CA ASP A 88 6.92 -7.55 -18.06
C ASP A 88 8.39 -7.31 -17.65
N GLY A 89 8.71 -7.59 -16.38
CA GLY A 89 10.04 -7.40 -15.80
C GLY A 89 10.33 -6.00 -15.23
N CYS A 90 9.38 -5.06 -15.27
CA CYS A 90 9.57 -3.76 -14.63
C CYS A 90 9.60 -3.87 -13.10
N CYS A 91 10.50 -3.09 -12.47
CA CYS A 91 10.79 -3.13 -11.04
C CYS A 91 9.79 -2.37 -10.15
N HIS A 92 8.73 -1.78 -10.73
CA HIS A 92 7.68 -1.01 -10.07
C HIS A 92 6.42 -0.93 -10.94
N LEU A 93 5.29 -0.54 -10.34
CA LEU A 93 4.07 -0.21 -11.08
C LEU A 93 4.11 1.24 -11.60
N GLU A 94 3.79 1.41 -12.87
CA GLU A 94 3.62 2.73 -13.48
C GLU A 94 2.18 3.25 -13.31
N PRO A 95 1.99 4.58 -13.15
CA PRO A 95 0.66 5.16 -12.92
C PRO A 95 -0.35 4.85 -14.04
N ASN A 96 0.12 4.77 -15.29
CA ASN A 96 -0.73 4.44 -16.43
C ASN A 96 -1.32 3.03 -16.35
N PHE A 97 -0.55 2.05 -15.83
CA PHE A 97 -1.01 0.68 -15.71
C PHE A 97 -2.14 0.59 -14.69
N VAL A 98 -1.96 1.26 -13.54
CA VAL A 98 -2.97 1.35 -12.48
C VAL A 98 -4.23 2.04 -12.99
N ARG A 99 -4.12 3.19 -13.67
CA ARG A 99 -5.28 3.89 -14.24
C ARG A 99 -6.06 3.02 -15.22
N ASN A 100 -5.35 2.36 -16.14
CA ASN A 100 -5.99 1.53 -17.17
C ASN A 100 -6.67 0.29 -16.56
N ALA A 101 -6.10 -0.28 -15.50
CA ALA A 101 -6.71 -1.36 -14.73
C ALA A 101 -8.01 -0.91 -14.06
N LEU A 102 -7.99 0.26 -13.42
CA LEU A 102 -9.17 0.84 -12.76
C LEU A 102 -10.32 1.16 -13.72
N GLN A 103 -10.02 1.48 -14.98
CA GLN A 103 -11.06 1.67 -16.00
C GLN A 103 -11.75 0.37 -16.43
N ARG A 104 -11.15 -0.79 -16.13
CA ARG A 104 -11.68 -2.12 -16.47
C ARG A 104 -12.26 -2.86 -15.28
N LEU A 105 -11.84 -2.49 -14.07
CA LEU A 105 -12.35 -3.06 -12.83
C LEU A 105 -13.70 -2.43 -12.49
N ASP A 106 -14.70 -3.25 -12.20
CA ASP A 106 -15.97 -2.74 -11.67
C ASP A 106 -15.77 -2.28 -10.22
N LEU A 107 -15.82 -0.96 -10.00
CA LEU A 107 -15.70 -0.35 -8.68
C LEU A 107 -17.04 -0.23 -7.95
N SER A 108 -18.14 -0.72 -8.54
CA SER A 108 -19.46 -0.68 -7.92
C SER A 108 -19.46 -1.41 -6.58
N GLY A 109 -19.74 -0.69 -5.50
CA GLY A 109 -19.76 -1.24 -4.14
C GLY A 109 -18.38 -1.44 -3.50
N VAL A 110 -17.28 -1.17 -4.23
CA VAL A 110 -15.93 -1.18 -3.66
C VAL A 110 -15.72 0.09 -2.82
N ARG A 111 -15.20 -0.08 -1.60
CA ARG A 111 -14.78 1.03 -0.71
C ARG A 111 -13.27 1.04 -0.47
N LEU A 112 -12.65 -0.13 -0.52
CA LEU A 112 -11.23 -0.32 -0.26
C LEU A 112 -10.58 -0.97 -1.48
N LEU A 113 -9.54 -0.34 -2.02
CA LEU A 113 -8.70 -0.90 -3.05
C LEU A 113 -7.30 -1.13 -2.48
N PHE A 114 -6.80 -2.35 -2.60
CA PHE A 114 -5.40 -2.64 -2.31
C PHE A 114 -4.63 -2.78 -3.62
N ILE A 115 -3.45 -2.18 -3.68
CA ILE A 115 -2.52 -2.32 -4.78
C ILE A 115 -1.29 -2.97 -4.19
N GLU A 116 -1.10 -4.27 -4.44
CA GLU A 116 0.16 -4.92 -4.11
C GLU A 116 1.18 -4.55 -5.20
N ASN A 117 2.25 -3.86 -4.80
CA ASN A 117 3.28 -3.41 -5.71
C ASN A 117 4.35 -4.49 -5.88
N VAL A 118 5.18 -4.33 -6.91
CA VAL A 118 6.34 -5.20 -7.13
C VAL A 118 7.26 -5.16 -5.90
N GLY A 119 7.78 -6.32 -5.50
CA GLY A 119 8.74 -6.44 -4.40
C GLY A 119 10.02 -5.66 -4.67
N ASN A 120 10.11 -4.42 -4.18
CA ASN A 120 11.26 -3.55 -4.33
C ASN A 120 11.21 -2.37 -3.34
N LEU A 121 12.32 -2.10 -2.65
CA LEU A 121 12.46 -0.98 -1.69
C LEU A 121 13.04 0.30 -2.32
N VAL A 122 13.34 0.30 -3.62
CA VAL A 122 14.00 1.40 -4.31
C VAL A 122 13.09 2.03 -5.36
N CYS A 123 12.74 1.29 -6.42
CA CYS A 123 12.00 1.86 -7.55
C CYS A 123 10.64 2.45 -7.14
N PRO A 124 9.76 1.74 -6.41
CA PRO A 124 8.39 2.21 -6.18
C PRO A 124 8.30 3.49 -5.34
N ALA A 125 9.32 3.81 -4.54
CA ALA A 125 9.34 5.01 -3.71
C ALA A 125 9.17 6.31 -4.50
N ASN A 126 9.61 6.31 -5.77
CA ASN A 126 9.62 7.50 -6.63
C ASN A 126 8.39 7.64 -7.53
N PHE A 127 7.43 6.71 -7.46
CA PHE A 127 6.25 6.70 -8.33
C PHE A 127 4.99 6.87 -7.48
N ASP A 128 4.30 7.99 -7.68
CA ASP A 128 2.92 8.19 -7.24
C ASP A 128 2.01 7.55 -8.28
N ILE A 129 1.24 6.54 -7.88
CA ILE A 129 0.33 5.79 -8.75
C ILE A 129 -1.13 6.21 -8.51
N GLY A 130 -1.37 7.31 -7.79
CA GLY A 130 -2.71 7.82 -7.48
C GLY A 130 -3.34 7.17 -6.25
N GLU A 131 -2.56 6.41 -5.48
CA GLU A 131 -2.96 5.90 -4.18
C GLU A 131 -3.26 7.03 -3.18
N HIS A 132 -4.01 6.70 -2.14
CA HIS A 132 -4.26 7.62 -1.03
C HIS A 132 -3.30 7.39 0.13
N HIS A 133 -2.93 6.12 0.34
CA HIS A 133 -2.08 5.72 1.43
C HIS A 133 -1.01 4.73 0.97
N ARG A 134 0.20 4.90 1.51
CA ARG A 134 1.36 4.05 1.28
C ARG A 134 1.66 3.21 2.51
N LEU A 135 1.63 1.89 2.34
CA LEU A 135 2.05 0.94 3.37
C LEU A 135 3.38 0.33 2.94
N VAL A 136 4.39 0.45 3.80
CA VAL A 136 5.67 -0.22 3.61
C VAL A 136 5.73 -1.44 4.52
N VAL A 137 5.82 -2.63 3.94
CA VAL A 137 5.96 -3.89 4.66
C VAL A 137 7.46 -4.20 4.82
N LEU A 138 7.92 -4.22 6.06
CA LEU A 138 9.28 -4.56 6.47
C LEU A 138 9.24 -5.85 7.28
N SER A 139 9.80 -6.94 6.77
CA SER A 139 9.83 -8.19 7.53
C SER A 139 11.00 -8.25 8.51
N VAL A 140 10.76 -8.91 9.65
CA VAL A 140 11.79 -9.25 10.64
C VAL A 140 13.01 -9.93 10.01
N THR A 141 12.79 -10.75 8.98
CA THR A 141 13.84 -11.50 8.26
C THR A 141 14.75 -10.64 7.39
N GLU A 142 14.40 -9.38 7.13
CA GLU A 142 15.24 -8.46 6.35
C GLU A 142 16.32 -7.79 7.20
N GLY A 143 16.16 -7.75 8.53
CA GLY A 143 17.07 -7.07 9.46
C GLY A 143 16.68 -5.63 9.80
N THR A 144 17.13 -5.18 10.97
CA THR A 144 16.71 -3.96 11.67
C THR A 144 16.93 -2.64 10.92
N ASP A 145 17.92 -2.58 10.04
CA ASP A 145 18.48 -1.33 9.51
C ASP A 145 17.84 -0.80 8.21
N LYS A 146 16.81 -1.47 7.70
CA LYS A 146 16.29 -1.20 6.35
C LYS A 146 15.76 0.22 6.17
N ALA A 147 15.11 0.78 7.18
CA ALA A 147 14.65 2.17 7.10
C ALA A 147 15.78 3.19 6.98
N ALA A 148 16.97 2.91 7.52
CA ALA A 148 18.15 3.75 7.35
C ALA A 148 18.80 3.56 5.97
N LYS A 149 18.75 2.35 5.41
CA LYS A 149 19.31 2.03 4.09
C LYS A 149 18.45 2.51 2.92
N TYR A 150 17.13 2.56 3.09
CA TYR A 150 16.17 2.92 2.04
C TYR A 150 15.27 4.10 2.44
N PRO A 151 15.82 5.24 2.88
CA PRO A 151 15.04 6.31 3.51
C PRO A 151 13.92 6.87 2.62
N GLY A 152 14.10 6.87 1.29
CA GLY A 152 13.06 7.34 0.34
C GLY A 152 11.78 6.50 0.36
N MET A 153 11.89 5.19 0.59
CA MET A 153 10.71 4.32 0.70
C MET A 153 9.93 4.62 1.98
N PHE A 154 10.64 4.78 3.10
CA PHE A 154 10.02 4.97 4.42
C PHE A 154 9.55 6.41 4.66
N SER A 155 10.18 7.41 4.02
CA SER A 155 9.84 8.83 4.19
C SER A 155 8.45 9.20 3.67
N THR A 156 7.91 8.42 2.73
CA THR A 156 6.58 8.65 2.13
C THR A 156 5.50 7.70 2.65
N ALA A 157 5.84 6.78 3.54
CA ALA A 157 4.89 5.82 4.09
C ALA A 157 3.89 6.48 5.05
N ASP A 158 2.62 6.15 4.93
CA ASP A 158 1.61 6.48 5.94
C ASP A 158 1.62 5.48 7.09
N ALA A 159 1.93 4.21 6.78
CA ALA A 159 2.21 3.18 7.76
C ALA A 159 3.39 2.30 7.35
N VAL A 160 4.15 1.88 8.34
CA VAL A 160 5.18 0.83 8.22
C VAL A 160 4.71 -0.38 9.00
N VAL A 161 4.57 -1.51 8.32
CA VAL A 161 4.12 -2.77 8.88
C VAL A 161 5.35 -3.67 9.08
N ILE A 162 5.76 -3.84 10.33
CA ILE A 162 6.81 -4.79 10.72
C ILE A 162 6.19 -6.20 10.71
N SER A 163 6.43 -6.97 9.66
CA SER A 163 5.80 -8.27 9.42
C SER A 163 6.65 -9.44 9.94
N LYS A 164 6.03 -10.62 10.03
CA LYS A 164 6.65 -11.87 10.50
C LYS A 164 7.22 -11.78 11.92
N THR A 165 6.56 -11.04 12.81
CA THR A 165 7.00 -10.88 14.21
C THR A 165 7.01 -12.18 15.01
N ASP A 166 6.35 -13.22 14.52
CA ASP A 166 6.46 -14.59 15.04
C ASP A 166 7.86 -15.21 14.85
N LEU A 167 8.71 -14.62 14.01
CA LEU A 167 10.08 -15.06 13.77
C LEU A 167 11.13 -14.32 14.63
N LEU A 168 10.72 -13.35 15.47
CA LEU A 168 11.63 -12.62 16.37
C LEU A 168 12.54 -13.54 17.21
N PRO A 169 12.09 -14.69 17.76
CA PRO A 169 12.98 -15.58 18.50
C PRO A 169 14.11 -16.22 17.68
N TYR A 170 14.05 -16.14 16.35
CA TYR A 170 14.99 -16.78 15.43
C TYR A 170 15.79 -15.78 14.59
N CYS A 171 15.53 -14.48 14.73
CA CYS A 171 16.14 -13.43 13.92
C CYS A 171 16.79 -12.38 14.83
N ASP A 172 17.97 -11.89 14.44
CA ASP A 172 18.60 -10.75 15.10
C ASP A 172 17.96 -9.44 14.60
N PHE A 173 16.73 -9.21 15.06
CA PHE A 173 15.93 -8.04 14.74
C PHE A 173 15.49 -7.34 16.03
N ASP A 174 15.75 -6.03 16.12
CA ASP A 174 15.31 -5.20 17.24
C ASP A 174 14.16 -4.28 16.77
N PRO A 175 12.89 -4.57 17.15
CA PRO A 175 11.75 -3.74 16.77
C PRO A 175 11.85 -2.29 17.25
N ALA A 176 12.45 -2.05 18.42
CA ALA A 176 12.60 -0.71 18.95
C ALA A 176 13.65 0.07 18.13
N ALA A 177 14.76 -0.55 17.76
CA ALA A 177 15.74 0.06 16.86
C ALA A 177 15.19 0.31 15.45
N ALA A 178 14.47 -0.67 14.88
CA ALA A 178 13.80 -0.50 13.59
C ALA A 178 12.84 0.69 13.63
N THR A 179 12.03 0.80 14.70
CA THR A 179 11.13 1.95 14.92
C THR A 179 11.91 3.26 14.99
N ARG A 180 13.05 3.32 15.68
CA ARG A 180 13.89 4.53 15.71
C ARG A 180 14.39 4.91 14.31
N PHE A 181 14.81 3.95 13.49
CA PHE A 181 15.21 4.24 12.10
C PHE A 181 14.04 4.73 11.24
N ILE A 182 12.87 4.10 11.38
CA ILE A 182 11.64 4.54 10.71
C ILE A 182 11.32 5.98 11.09
N ARG A 183 11.33 6.32 12.39
CA ARG A 183 11.02 7.67 12.88
C ARG A 183 12.01 8.73 12.40
N ARG A 184 13.28 8.36 12.18
CA ARG A 184 14.28 9.26 11.57
C ARG A 184 13.96 9.58 10.12
N ALA A 185 13.47 8.61 9.36
CA ALA A 185 13.05 8.83 7.97
C ALA A 185 11.66 9.50 7.89
N ASN A 186 10.76 9.17 8.81
CA ASN A 186 9.37 9.62 8.83
C ASN A 186 8.80 9.64 10.25
N GLN A 187 8.63 10.85 10.80
CA GLN A 187 8.11 11.02 12.15
C GLN A 187 6.63 10.69 12.28
N ARG A 188 5.86 10.71 11.18
CA ARG A 188 4.39 10.65 11.20
C ARG A 188 3.83 9.26 10.93
N ALA A 189 4.56 8.40 10.21
CA ALA A 189 4.08 7.07 9.84
C ALA A 189 3.58 6.29 11.07
N ALA A 190 2.46 5.60 10.94
CA ALA A 190 2.10 4.55 11.90
C ALA A 190 3.15 3.43 11.83
N VAL A 191 3.46 2.81 12.98
CA VAL A 191 4.35 1.64 13.02
C VAL A 191 3.58 0.51 13.67
N LEU A 192 3.34 -0.56 12.92
CA LEU A 192 2.47 -1.66 13.30
C LEU A 192 3.27 -2.97 13.26
N GLU A 193 3.31 -3.68 14.39
CA GLU A 193 3.96 -4.98 14.50
C GLU A 193 2.96 -6.10 14.31
N VAL A 194 3.22 -6.98 13.34
CA VAL A 194 2.24 -7.98 12.93
C VAL A 194 2.82 -9.35 12.61
N SER A 195 1.97 -10.37 12.69
CA SER A 195 2.20 -11.69 12.10
C SER A 195 0.93 -12.16 11.43
N ALA A 196 0.97 -12.32 10.10
CA ALA A 196 -0.13 -12.93 9.36
C ALA A 196 -0.35 -14.39 9.77
N ARG A 197 0.74 -15.11 10.11
CA ARG A 197 0.70 -16.52 10.52
C ARG A 197 -0.03 -16.73 11.84
N THR A 198 0.28 -15.92 12.87
CA THR A 198 -0.34 -16.05 14.20
C THR A 198 -1.52 -15.12 14.41
N ARG A 199 -1.84 -14.28 13.42
CA ARG A 199 -2.83 -13.19 13.46
C ARG A 199 -2.55 -12.10 14.51
N ARG A 200 -1.39 -12.13 15.18
CA ARG A 200 -0.97 -11.07 16.12
C ARG A 200 -0.89 -9.73 15.40
N GLY A 201 -1.47 -8.70 16.00
CA GLY A 201 -1.44 -7.32 15.48
C GLY A 201 -2.36 -7.04 14.29
N MET A 202 -3.07 -8.04 13.75
CA MET A 202 -3.98 -7.85 12.60
C MET A 202 -5.13 -6.89 12.91
N GLY A 203 -5.70 -6.94 14.11
CA GLY A 203 -6.79 -6.03 14.52
C GLY A 203 -6.39 -4.56 14.43
N ALA A 204 -5.20 -4.22 14.96
CA ALA A 204 -4.68 -2.85 14.90
C ALA A 204 -4.42 -2.38 13.45
N LEU A 205 -3.99 -3.28 12.56
CA LEU A 205 -3.84 -2.97 11.14
C LEU A 205 -5.19 -2.74 10.46
N VAL A 206 -6.18 -3.60 10.71
CA VAL A 206 -7.55 -3.42 10.19
C VAL A 206 -8.14 -2.10 10.67
N GLU A 207 -8.03 -1.80 11.97
CA GLU A 207 -8.49 -0.52 12.54
C GLU A 207 -7.80 0.68 11.91
N TRP A 208 -6.49 0.59 11.67
CA TRP A 208 -5.76 1.68 11.01
C TRP A 208 -6.25 1.90 9.56
N ILE A 209 -6.47 0.83 8.79
CA ILE A 209 -7.01 0.89 7.42
C ILE A 209 -8.43 1.48 7.43
N GLU A 210 -9.32 1.00 8.31
CA GLU A 210 -10.68 1.53 8.43
C GLU A 210 -10.68 3.01 8.84
N GLY A 211 -9.77 3.41 9.73
CA GLY A 211 -9.58 4.80 10.13
C GLY A 211 -9.14 5.74 8.99
N GLN A 212 -8.69 5.19 7.87
CA GLN A 212 -8.33 5.96 6.67
C GLN A 212 -9.48 6.14 5.67
N LEU A 213 -10.65 5.51 5.92
CA LEU A 213 -11.80 5.64 5.02
C LEU A 213 -12.27 7.09 4.93
N ALA A 214 -12.59 7.52 3.71
CA ALA A 214 -13.30 8.77 3.52
C ALA A 214 -14.78 8.62 3.94
N PRO A 215 -15.44 9.71 4.38
CA PRO A 215 -16.90 9.73 4.53
C PRO A 215 -17.58 9.30 3.21
N PRO A 216 -18.75 8.64 3.26
CA PRO A 216 -19.49 8.27 2.06
C PRO A 216 -19.77 9.51 1.18
N PRO A 217 -19.76 9.37 -0.17
CA PRO A 217 -20.21 10.43 -1.05
C PRO A 217 -21.61 10.90 -0.66
N GLY A 218 -21.79 12.22 -0.47
CA GLY A 218 -23.06 12.81 -0.03
C GLY A 218 -23.23 13.01 1.48
N GLN A 219 -22.28 12.58 2.31
CA GLN A 219 -22.19 12.93 3.74
C GLN A 219 -20.91 13.76 3.97
N GLY A 220 -20.89 14.98 3.41
CA GLY A 220 -19.91 15.99 3.83
C GLY A 220 -20.22 16.46 5.26
N PRO A 221 -19.24 17.05 5.98
CA PRO A 221 -19.52 17.64 7.28
C PRO A 221 -20.65 18.67 7.11
N ALA A 222 -21.69 18.55 7.93
CA ALA A 222 -22.77 19.54 7.97
C ALA A 222 -22.12 20.94 8.12
N PRO A 223 -22.55 21.95 7.33
CA PRO A 223 -21.99 23.28 7.47
C PRO A 223 -22.13 23.71 8.92
N ALA A 224 -21.02 24.12 9.52
CA ALA A 224 -21.02 24.66 10.87
C ALA A 224 -22.06 25.78 10.91
N SER A 225 -23.12 25.56 11.68
CA SER A 225 -24.16 26.56 11.90
C SER A 225 -23.48 27.80 12.47
N ALA A 226 -23.37 28.86 11.66
CA ALA A 226 -22.96 30.16 12.13
C ALA A 226 -24.00 30.61 13.16
N GLY A 227 -23.63 30.48 14.44
CA GLY A 227 -24.40 30.98 15.55
C GLY A 227 -24.52 32.50 15.45
N ARG A 228 -25.74 32.98 15.67
CA ARG A 228 -26.08 34.40 15.82
C ARG A 228 -25.65 34.91 17.19
#